data_AF-A0A382ENX0-F1
#
_entry.id   AF-A0A382ENX0-F1
#
_cell.length_a   1.000
_cell.length_b   1.000
_cell.length_c   1.000
_cell.angle_alpha   90.00
_cell.angle_beta   90.00
_cell.angle_gamma   90.00
#
_symmetry.space_group_name_H-M   'P 1'
#
loop_
_entity.id
_entity.type
_entity.pdbx_description
1 polymer ?
#
loop_
_entity_poly.entity_id
_entity_poly.type
_entity_poly.pdbx_seq_one_letter_code
_entity_poly.pdbx_strand_id
1 'polypeptide(L)' 'MTDETCNGWKNHATWNVALWIGGDEGLYNFAKEFSTYADFAEALREMSGDLKFETPDGVAWNDSGLDHSELDEMISDL' A
#
# COMPACT_ATOMS: atom_id res chain seq x y z
N MET A 1 -23.16 -15.21 3.73
CA MET A 1 -22.44 -14.30 2.82
C MET A 1 -20.98 -14.54 3.13
N THR A 2 -20.23 -15.13 2.20
CA THR A 2 -18.81 -15.35 2.38
C THR A 2 -18.16 -13.98 2.40
N ASP A 3 -17.55 -13.63 3.51
CA ASP A 3 -16.74 -12.43 3.62
C ASP A 3 -15.55 -12.64 2.67
N GLU A 4 -15.60 -12.04 1.48
CA GLU A 4 -14.59 -12.23 0.41
C GLU A 4 -13.34 -11.38 0.69
N THR A 5 -12.97 -11.21 1.96
CA THR A 5 -11.77 -10.47 2.33
C THR A 5 -10.53 -11.29 1.99
N CYS A 6 -9.56 -10.66 1.33
CA CYS A 6 -8.27 -11.25 1.02
C CYS A 6 -7.37 -11.07 2.24
N ASN A 7 -7.22 -12.12 3.06
CA ASN A 7 -6.41 -12.10 4.29
C ASN A 7 -6.79 -10.97 5.27
N GLY A 8 -8.08 -10.66 5.41
CA GLY A 8 -8.57 -9.60 6.30
C GLY A 8 -8.60 -8.19 5.68
N TRP A 9 -8.23 -8.06 4.40
CA TRP A 9 -8.37 -6.82 3.62
C TRP A 9 -9.53 -6.92 2.63
N LYS A 10 -10.10 -5.79 2.22
CA LYS A 10 -11.24 -5.77 1.30
C LYS A 10 -10.99 -6.45 -0.04
N ASN A 11 -9.76 -6.43 -0.56
CA ASN A 11 -9.41 -7.08 -1.82
C ASN A 11 -7.91 -7.41 -1.92
N HIS A 12 -7.57 -8.21 -2.94
CA HIS A 12 -6.19 -8.64 -3.20
C HIS A 12 -5.22 -7.48 -3.45
N ALA A 13 -5.63 -6.44 -4.17
CA ALA A 13 -4.76 -5.30 -4.47
C ALA A 13 -4.35 -4.57 -3.19
N THR A 14 -5.33 -4.32 -2.31
CA THR A 14 -5.13 -3.64 -1.02
C THR A 14 -4.24 -4.49 -0.10
N TRP A 15 -4.49 -5.80 -0.03
CA TRP A 15 -3.63 -6.73 0.71
C TRP A 15 -2.20 -6.76 0.18
N ASN A 16 -2.01 -6.80 -1.15
CA ASN A 16 -0.68 -6.85 -1.75
C ASN A 16 0.13 -5.58 -1.44
N VAL A 17 -0.49 -4.41 -1.57
CA VAL A 17 0.12 -3.13 -1.21
C VAL A 17 0.54 -3.12 0.27
N ALA A 18 -0.37 -3.51 1.17
CA ALA A 18 -0.08 -3.57 2.60
C ALA A 18 1.03 -4.58 2.95
N LEU A 19 1.07 -5.71 2.26
CA LEU A 19 2.12 -6.72 2.41
C LEU A 19 3.50 -6.14 2.08
N TRP A 20 3.63 -5.38 0.99
CA TRP A 20 4.91 -4.76 0.62
C TRP A 20 5.31 -3.64 1.56
N ILE A 21 4.37 -2.80 2.00
CA ILE A 21 4.64 -1.74 2.97
C ILE A 21 5.12 -2.31 4.31
N GLY A 22 4.48 -3.37 4.81
CA GLY A 22 4.86 -3.99 6.09
C GLY A 22 6.02 -4.98 5.98
N GLY A 23 6.29 -5.52 4.80
CA GLY A 23 7.26 -6.59 4.57
C GLY A 23 8.64 -6.12 4.10
N ASP A 24 8.71 -4.97 3.42
CA ASP A 24 9.98 -4.38 2.99
C ASP A 24 10.42 -3.28 3.97
N GLU A 25 11.63 -3.41 4.53
CA GLU A 25 12.13 -2.47 5.54
C GLU A 25 12.26 -1.04 4.99
N GLY A 26 12.57 -0.88 3.70
CA GLY A 26 12.65 0.44 3.06
C GLY A 26 11.28 1.09 2.96
N LEU A 27 10.29 0.34 2.45
CA LEU A 27 8.91 0.82 2.34
C LEU A 27 8.27 1.06 3.71
N TYR A 28 8.52 0.19 4.69
CA TYR A 28 8.02 0.34 6.06
C TYR A 28 8.52 1.63 6.69
N ASN A 29 9.84 1.87 6.67
CA ASN A 29 10.41 3.08 7.23
C ASN A 29 9.96 4.34 6.48
N PHE A 30 9.78 4.25 5.17
CA PHE A 30 9.26 5.35 4.36
C PHE A 30 7.80 5.65 4.69
N ALA A 31 6.95 4.63 4.81
CA ALA A 31 5.53 4.77 5.13
C ALA A 31 5.29 5.43 6.50
N LYS A 32 6.17 5.17 7.48
CA LYS A 32 6.12 5.83 8.81
C LYS A 32 6.32 7.35 8.78
N GLU A 33 6.87 7.90 7.70
CA GLU A 33 7.02 9.34 7.53
C GLU A 33 5.70 10.01 7.10
N PHE A 34 4.68 9.23 6.75
CA PHE A 34 3.40 9.71 6.24
C PHE A 34 2.25 9.40 7.22
N SER A 35 1.16 10.16 7.09
CA SER A 35 -0.07 9.94 7.84
C SER A 35 -1.21 9.40 6.98
N THR A 36 -1.05 9.42 5.66
CA THR A 36 -2.03 8.89 4.69
C THR A 36 -1.32 8.09 3.61
N TYR A 37 -2.02 7.10 3.07
CA TYR A 37 -1.59 6.32 1.92
C TYR A 37 -1.46 7.18 0.66
N ALA A 38 -2.30 8.20 0.51
CA ALA A 38 -2.23 9.10 -0.63
C ALA A 38 -0.87 9.82 -0.68
N ASP A 39 -0.44 10.41 0.44
CA ASP A 39 0.87 11.09 0.51
C ASP A 39 2.03 10.11 0.26
N PHE A 40 1.96 8.90 0.83
CA PHE A 40 2.94 7.85 0.60
C PHE A 40 3.04 7.47 -0.88
N ALA A 41 1.90 7.24 -1.55
CA ALA A 41 1.85 6.85 -2.95
C ALA A 41 2.32 7.98 -3.89
N GLU A 42 2.03 9.24 -3.56
CA GLU A 42 2.57 10.39 -4.28
C GLU A 42 4.09 10.49 -4.11
N ALA A 43 4.61 10.32 -2.89
CA ALA A 43 6.03 10.39 -2.61
C ALA A 43 6.82 9.23 -3.27
N LEU A 44 6.25 8.01 -3.32
CA LEU A 44 6.81 6.88 -4.07
C LEU A 44 6.98 7.20 -5.56
N ARG A 45 6.04 7.96 -6.14
CA ARG A 45 6.09 8.35 -7.55
C ARG A 45 7.23 9.33 -7.87
N GLU A 46 7.67 10.09 -6.87
CA GLU A 46 8.82 10.98 -6.96
C GLU A 46 10.16 10.24 -6.78
N MET A 47 10.13 9.01 -6.26
CA MET A 47 11.34 8.18 -6.14
C MET A 47 11.85 7.68 -7.50
N SER A 48 13.17 7.48 -7.56
CA SER A 48 13.82 6.85 -8.71
C SER A 48 13.90 5.33 -8.50
N GLY A 49 13.36 4.56 -9.45
CA GLY A 49 13.42 3.10 -9.45
C GLY A 49 12.22 2.45 -10.13
N ASP A 50 12.25 1.14 -10.27
CA ASP A 50 11.14 0.35 -10.82
C ASP A 50 9.93 0.29 -9.87
N LEU A 51 10.16 0.41 -8.56
CA LEU A 51 9.12 0.43 -7.52
C LEU A 51 8.22 1.67 -7.53
N LYS A 52 8.49 2.68 -8.36
CA LYS A 52 7.73 3.95 -8.35
C LYS A 52 6.30 3.84 -8.89
N PHE A 53 5.99 2.78 -9.63
CA PHE A 53 4.71 2.64 -10.32
C PHE A 53 3.84 1.54 -9.71
N GLU A 54 4.46 0.44 -9.32
CA GLU A 54 3.76 -0.75 -8.85
C GLU A 54 4.61 -1.54 -7.86
N THR A 55 3.94 -2.37 -7.07
CA THR A 55 4.58 -3.40 -6.27
C THR A 55 5.30 -4.39 -7.19
N PRO A 56 6.30 -5.13 -6.69
CA PRO A 56 6.94 -6.21 -7.46
C PRO A 56 5.99 -7.30 -7.96
N ASP A 57 4.79 -7.42 -7.39
CA ASP A 57 3.73 -8.33 -7.86
C ASP A 57 2.84 -7.72 -8.97
N GLY A 58 3.12 -6.49 -9.41
CA GLY A 58 2.40 -5.81 -10.50
C GLY A 58 1.11 -5.12 -10.07
N VAL A 59 0.98 -4.73 -8.80
CA VAL A 59 -0.15 -3.92 -8.32
C VAL A 59 0.26 -2.46 -8.29
N ALA A 60 -0.41 -1.62 -9.08
CA ALA A 60 -0.12 -0.20 -9.11
C ALA A 60 -0.43 0.47 -7.76
N TRP A 61 0.46 1.33 -7.27
CA TRP A 61 0.25 2.05 -6.00
C TRP A 61 -0.96 2.99 -6.03
N ASN A 62 -1.40 3.37 -7.23
CA ASN A 62 -2.58 4.21 -7.47
C ASN A 62 -3.73 3.44 -8.14
N ASP A 63 -3.77 2.11 -8.00
CA ASP A 63 -4.84 1.30 -8.56
C ASP A 63 -6.20 1.72 -8.00
N SER A 64 -7.18 1.93 -8.89
CA SER A 64 -8.52 2.41 -8.50
C SER A 64 -9.31 1.41 -7.64
N GLY A 65 -8.85 0.17 -7.56
CA GLY A 65 -9.39 -0.87 -6.71
C GLY A 65 -8.84 -0.88 -5.29
N LEU A 66 -7.84 -0.06 -4.95
CA LEU A 66 -7.30 0.01 -3.60
C LEU A 66 -8.32 0.62 -2.62
N ASP A 67 -8.40 0.03 -1.43
CA ASP A 67 -9.10 0.66 -0.31
C ASP A 67 -8.15 1.61 0.41
N HIS A 68 -8.22 2.89 0.04
CA HIS A 68 -7.39 3.92 0.67
C HIS A 68 -7.71 4.09 2.15
N SER A 69 -8.95 3.85 2.59
CA SER A 69 -9.31 4.01 4.00
C SER A 69 -8.67 2.94 4.87
N GLU A 70 -8.66 1.67 4.43
CA GLU A 70 -7.94 0.60 5.14
C GLU A 70 -6.42 0.84 5.14
N LEU A 71 -5.86 1.35 4.04
CA LEU A 71 -4.43 1.65 3.94
C LEU A 71 -4.03 2.87 4.78
N ASP A 72 -4.88 3.89 4.88
CA ASP A 72 -4.69 5.04 5.77
C ASP A 72 -4.67 4.59 7.24
N GLU A 73 -5.60 3.72 7.63
CA GLU A 73 -5.64 3.14 8.99
C GLU A 73 -4.36 2.36 9.29
N MET A 74 -3.88 1.55 8.34
CA MET A 74 -2.63 0.82 8.48
C MET A 74 -1.42 1.74 8.62
N ILE A 75 -1.28 2.74 7.75
CA ILE A 75 -0.16 3.71 7.80
C ILE A 75 -0.16 4.48 9.12
N SER A 76 -1.34 4.86 9.62
CA SER A 76 -1.45 5.53 10.92
C SER A 76 -1.06 4.64 12.11
N ASP A 77 -0.99 3.31 11.96
CA ASP A 77 -0.64 2.34 13.00
C ASP A 77 0.85 1.91 12.97
N LEU A 78 1.61 2.25 11.91
CA LEU A 78 3.01 1.81 11.70
C LEU A 78 4.03 2.36 12.69
#